data_AF-A0A150T2X0-F1
#
_entry.id   AF-A0A150T2X0-F1
#
_cell.length_a   1.000
_cell.length_b   1.000
_cell.length_c   1.000
_cell.angle_alpha   90.00
_cell.angle_beta   90.00
_cell.angle_gamma   90.00
#
_symmetry.space_group_name_H-M   'P 1'
#
loop_
_entity.id
_entity.type
_entity.pdbx_description
1 polymer ?
#
loop_
_entity_poly.entity_id
_entity_poly.type
_entity_poly.pdbx_seq_one_letter_code
_entity_poly.pdbx_strand_id
1 'polypeptide(L)'
;MTAATRAGCIRGAAVVLSLGSLLAVASVAPLAACGGAQPAAQADETRSLAEYDLARDAFQHGRLREALAHVEKALALDEDNADAAYLGALILLGFCAGDAHSSDCRFDSAEKMARRALEANPEMRDAKNALGVILVHQRRYDEAIAVLKPLAGDILYASPEKSWGNLGWAYLLKGDNDAAIDALRRAVAAQPLFCVGQYRLGLAYEKRGELDLAREAFTRAVETDQPECRRLQDAFDARARVAEKRGLVDDARADLERCREIDASTPVGQRCAAQLQTLQ
;
A
#
# COMPACT_ATOMS: atom_id res chain seq x y z
N MET A 1 -11.58 20.93 35.86
CA MET A 1 -12.81 20.88 35.04
C MET A 1 -12.84 22.13 34.17
N THR A 2 -12.47 22.00 32.90
CA THR A 2 -12.69 22.99 31.84
C THR A 2 -12.45 22.25 30.53
N ALA A 3 -13.53 21.81 29.91
CA ALA A 3 -13.53 21.21 28.58
C ALA A 3 -13.56 22.33 27.54
N ALA A 4 -12.59 22.36 26.63
CA ALA A 4 -12.60 23.22 25.45
C ALA A 4 -13.22 22.43 24.29
N THR A 5 -14.46 22.76 23.95
CA THR A 5 -15.21 22.19 22.84
C THR A 5 -14.73 22.81 21.53
N ARG A 6 -14.14 22.00 20.63
CA ARG A 6 -13.85 22.39 19.24
C ARG A 6 -15.19 22.53 18.48
N ALA A 7 -15.41 23.68 17.85
CA ALA A 7 -16.56 23.93 16.99
C ALA A 7 -16.32 23.33 15.60
N GLY A 8 -17.19 22.42 15.17
CA GLY A 8 -17.26 21.87 13.83
C GLY A 8 -18.07 22.76 12.88
N CYS A 9 -17.62 22.89 11.64
CA CYS A 9 -18.37 23.54 10.57
C CYS A 9 -19.44 22.60 10.00
N ILE A 10 -20.72 22.96 10.17
CA ILE A 10 -21.87 22.31 9.50
C ILE A 10 -22.24 23.15 8.28
N ARG A 11 -22.28 22.51 7.10
CA ARG A 11 -22.84 23.08 5.86
C ARG A 11 -24.38 23.06 5.94
N GLY A 12 -25.01 24.23 5.91
CA GLY A 12 -26.46 24.39 5.84
C GLY A 12 -26.90 25.04 4.52
N ALA A 13 -27.81 24.37 3.81
CA ALA A 13 -28.42 24.81 2.56
C ALA A 13 -29.31 26.04 2.76
N ALA A 14 -29.28 26.99 1.82
CA ALA A 14 -30.14 28.16 1.80
C ALA A 14 -31.47 27.85 1.09
N VAL A 15 -32.58 27.99 1.81
CA VAL A 15 -33.95 28.05 1.27
C VAL A 15 -34.36 29.52 1.18
N VAL A 16 -34.88 29.89 0.02
CA VAL A 16 -35.38 31.22 -0.36
C VAL A 16 -36.76 31.47 0.28
N LEU A 17 -36.97 32.66 0.87
CA LEU A 17 -38.31 33.25 1.07
C LEU A 17 -38.25 34.78 0.89
N SER A 18 -39.34 35.30 0.34
CA SER A 18 -39.48 36.59 -0.35
C SER A 18 -40.19 37.70 0.46
N LEU A 19 -39.90 38.96 0.05
CA LEU A 19 -40.72 40.20 0.06
C LEU A 19 -40.97 40.97 1.38
N GLY A 20 -40.60 42.27 1.38
CA GLY A 20 -41.23 43.30 2.23
C GLY A 20 -40.36 44.49 2.70
N SER A 21 -40.23 45.52 1.84
CA SER A 21 -40.31 46.98 2.15
C SER A 21 -39.42 47.69 3.22
N LEU A 22 -38.64 48.67 2.70
CA LEU A 22 -38.35 50.05 3.19
C LEU A 22 -37.36 50.34 4.35
N LEU A 23 -36.32 51.11 3.96
CA LEU A 23 -35.56 52.16 4.67
C LEU A 23 -34.45 51.80 5.68
N ALA A 24 -33.22 51.83 5.13
CA ALA A 24 -32.03 52.52 5.62
C ALA A 24 -31.51 52.27 7.06
N VAL A 25 -30.47 51.42 7.16
CA VAL A 25 -29.16 51.79 7.73
C VAL A 25 -28.11 51.00 6.94
N ALA A 26 -27.20 51.69 6.26
CA ALA A 26 -25.99 51.06 5.72
C ALA A 26 -25.05 50.74 6.88
N SER A 27 -25.35 49.68 7.63
CA SER A 27 -24.39 49.03 8.51
C SER A 27 -23.39 48.33 7.61
N VAL A 28 -22.21 48.94 7.45
CA VAL A 28 -21.03 48.27 6.91
C VAL A 28 -20.76 47.09 7.82
N ALA A 29 -21.27 45.92 7.43
CA ALA A 29 -20.85 44.67 8.04
C ALA A 29 -19.33 44.60 7.87
N PRO A 30 -18.56 44.30 8.93
CA PRO A 30 -17.17 43.96 8.71
C PRO A 30 -17.19 42.75 7.78
N LEU A 31 -16.65 42.92 6.58
CA LEU A 31 -16.24 41.79 5.76
C LEU A 31 -15.40 40.92 6.69
N ALA A 32 -15.90 39.74 7.01
CA ALA A 32 -15.11 38.69 7.59
C ALA A 32 -13.98 38.43 6.58
N ALA A 33 -12.87 39.14 6.78
CA ALA A 33 -11.62 38.80 6.14
C ALA A 33 -11.33 37.39 6.60
N CYS A 34 -11.48 36.42 5.69
CA CYS A 34 -10.88 35.11 5.87
C CYS A 34 -9.45 35.36 6.33
N GLY A 35 -9.15 35.00 7.58
CA GLY A 35 -7.88 35.31 8.20
C GLY A 35 -6.75 34.83 7.30
N GLY A 36 -5.95 35.77 6.78
CA GLY A 36 -4.71 35.43 6.11
C GLY A 36 -3.89 34.57 7.07
N ALA A 37 -3.45 33.40 6.62
CA ALA A 37 -2.57 32.54 7.39
C ALA A 37 -1.43 33.40 7.98
N GLN A 38 -1.18 33.24 9.28
CA GLN A 38 -0.19 34.07 9.99
C GLN A 38 1.20 33.89 9.33
N PRO A 39 2.01 34.96 9.21
CA PRO A 39 3.33 34.87 8.56
C PRO A 39 4.26 33.77 9.14
N ALA A 40 4.10 33.44 10.42
CA ALA A 40 4.83 32.35 11.06
C ALA A 40 4.37 30.96 10.54
N ALA A 41 3.07 30.74 10.39
CA ALA A 41 2.52 29.49 9.85
C ALA A 41 2.96 29.27 8.39
N GLN A 42 2.99 30.33 7.58
CA GLN A 42 3.50 30.27 6.21
C GLN A 42 5.02 29.95 6.17
N ALA A 43 5.78 30.47 7.12
CA ALA A 43 7.20 30.16 7.24
C ALA A 43 7.44 28.71 7.73
N ASP A 44 6.57 28.17 8.58
CA ASP A 44 6.61 26.78 9.03
C ASP A 44 6.26 25.80 7.89
N GLU A 45 5.20 26.09 7.13
CA GLU A 45 4.82 25.33 5.93
C GLU A 45 5.96 25.28 4.91
N THR A 46 6.57 26.43 4.61
CA THR A 46 7.71 26.51 3.67
C THR A 46 8.91 25.68 4.15
N ARG A 47 9.20 25.70 5.45
CA ARG A 47 10.27 24.88 6.04
C ARG A 47 9.92 23.40 6.05
N SER A 48 8.66 23.04 6.27
CA SER A 48 8.18 21.66 6.20
C SER A 48 8.38 21.08 4.81
N LEU A 49 8.04 21.84 3.77
CA LEU A 49 8.27 21.45 2.38
C LEU A 49 9.76 21.22 2.07
N ALA A 50 10.65 22.07 2.59
CA ALA A 50 12.08 21.90 2.42
C ALA A 50 12.62 20.61 3.10
N GLU A 51 12.15 20.31 4.31
CA GLU A 51 12.49 19.05 5.00
C GLU A 51 11.91 17.85 4.25
N TYR A 52 10.70 17.95 3.69
CA TYR A 52 10.14 16.90 2.84
C TYR A 52 10.94 16.66 1.56
N ASP A 53 11.44 17.73 0.92
CA ASP A 53 12.30 17.59 -0.26
C ASP A 53 13.62 16.87 0.06
N LEU A 54 14.22 17.16 1.23
CA LEU A 54 15.38 16.42 1.73
C LEU A 54 15.06 14.96 2.04
N ALA A 55 13.89 14.69 2.63
CA ALA A 55 13.43 13.33 2.88
C ALA A 55 13.30 12.53 1.58
N ARG A 56 12.74 13.14 0.53
CA ARG A 56 12.57 12.53 -0.79
C ARG A 56 13.92 12.22 -1.44
N ASP A 57 14.88 13.14 -1.38
CA ASP A 57 16.25 12.90 -1.87
C ASP A 57 16.90 11.70 -1.15
N ALA A 58 16.87 11.71 0.19
CA ALA A 58 17.43 10.64 0.98
C ALA A 58 16.75 9.29 0.67
N PHE A 59 15.43 9.29 0.48
CA PHE A 59 14.66 8.09 0.12
C PHE A 59 15.08 7.53 -1.25
N GLN A 60 15.22 8.38 -2.26
CA GLN A 60 15.64 7.97 -3.61
C GLN A 60 17.03 7.33 -3.64
N HIS A 61 17.91 7.74 -2.73
CA HIS A 61 19.25 7.18 -2.57
C HIS A 61 19.32 6.02 -1.55
N GLY A 62 18.18 5.50 -1.10
CA GLY A 62 18.10 4.37 -0.17
C GLY A 62 18.53 4.68 1.27
N ARG A 63 18.74 5.95 1.63
CA ARG A 63 19.11 6.38 2.98
C ARG A 63 17.86 6.49 3.86
N LEU A 64 17.19 5.35 4.09
CA LEU A 64 15.85 5.30 4.69
C LEU A 64 15.77 5.93 6.09
N ARG A 65 16.79 5.75 6.94
CA ARG A 65 16.81 6.34 8.29
C ARG A 65 16.96 7.86 8.25
N GLU A 66 17.79 8.37 7.35
CA GLU A 66 17.94 9.81 7.11
C GLU A 66 16.64 10.40 6.56
N ALA A 67 16.02 9.73 5.58
CA ALA A 67 14.74 10.12 5.03
C ALA A 67 13.64 10.22 6.11
N LEU A 68 13.56 9.22 7.00
CA LEU A 68 12.59 9.22 8.09
C LEU A 68 12.81 10.41 9.06
N ALA A 69 14.07 10.71 9.39
CA ALA A 69 14.39 11.85 10.25
C ALA A 69 13.95 13.18 9.63
N HIS A 70 14.10 13.34 8.31
CA HIS A 70 13.60 14.52 7.59
C HIS A 70 12.07 14.56 7.51
N VAL A 71 11.40 13.42 7.33
CA VAL A 71 9.93 13.33 7.45
C VAL A 71 9.45 13.80 8.83
N GLU A 72 10.10 13.34 9.91
CA GLU A 72 9.73 13.72 11.27
C GLU A 72 9.87 15.23 11.51
N LYS A 73 10.92 15.86 10.95
CA LYS A 73 11.09 17.33 11.00
C LYS A 73 10.02 18.05 10.20
N ALA A 74 9.71 17.58 8.99
CA ALA A 74 8.65 18.16 8.17
C ALA A 74 7.31 18.15 8.92
N LEU A 75 6.99 17.02 9.56
CA LEU A 75 5.75 16.82 10.31
C LEU A 75 5.73 17.50 11.69
N ALA A 76 6.87 17.96 12.19
CA ALA A 76 6.97 18.79 13.39
C ALA A 76 6.77 20.28 13.08
N LEU A 77 7.06 20.69 11.84
CA LEU A 77 6.86 22.06 11.34
C LEU A 77 5.42 22.26 10.84
N ASP A 78 4.90 21.31 10.07
CA ASP A 78 3.53 21.33 9.58
C ASP A 78 2.92 19.95 9.78
N GLU A 79 1.89 19.89 10.64
CA GLU A 79 1.32 18.61 10.97
C GLU A 79 0.43 18.00 9.88
N ASP A 80 -0.02 18.85 8.94
CA ASP A 80 -0.94 18.53 7.85
C ASP A 80 -0.19 18.29 6.52
N ASN A 81 1.14 18.20 6.54
CA ASN A 81 1.92 17.82 5.36
C ASN A 81 1.67 16.35 4.99
N ALA A 82 0.64 16.13 4.18
CA ALA A 82 0.15 14.81 3.78
C ALA A 82 1.21 14.00 3.03
N ASP A 83 2.00 14.66 2.18
CA ASP A 83 3.03 13.99 1.37
C ASP A 83 4.19 13.48 2.23
N ALA A 84 4.62 14.28 3.23
CA ALA A 84 5.61 13.83 4.20
C ALA A 84 5.09 12.66 5.04
N ALA A 85 3.85 12.72 5.51
CA ALA A 85 3.22 11.62 6.24
C ALA A 85 3.14 10.35 5.39
N TYR A 86 2.74 10.46 4.13
CA TYR A 86 2.71 9.33 3.20
C TYR A 86 4.10 8.73 2.98
N LEU A 87 5.11 9.57 2.74
CA LEU A 87 6.50 9.11 2.59
C LEU A 87 7.00 8.40 3.87
N GLY A 88 6.66 8.90 5.05
CA GLY A 88 6.94 8.24 6.33
C GLY A 88 6.33 6.84 6.41
N ALA A 89 5.08 6.69 5.98
CA ALA A 89 4.41 5.38 5.93
C ALA A 89 5.14 4.40 4.99
N LEU A 90 5.57 4.86 3.82
CA LEU A 90 6.32 4.04 2.87
C LEU A 90 7.68 3.62 3.43
N ILE A 91 8.42 4.53 4.07
CA ILE A 91 9.72 4.24 4.66
C ILE A 91 9.60 3.17 5.75
N LEU A 92 8.63 3.33 6.65
CA LEU A 92 8.39 2.39 7.75
C LEU A 92 7.94 1.01 7.24
N LEU A 93 7.14 0.97 6.17
CA LEU A 93 6.80 -0.27 5.48
C LEU A 93 8.03 -0.89 4.79
N GLY A 94 8.91 -0.07 4.22
CA GLY A 94 10.16 -0.49 3.58
C GLY A 94 11.12 -1.20 4.53
N PHE A 95 11.26 -0.73 5.77
CA PHE A 95 12.04 -1.42 6.80
C PHE A 95 11.51 -2.84 7.06
N CYS A 96 10.18 -3.00 7.14
CA CYS A 96 9.55 -4.30 7.34
C CYS A 96 9.69 -5.25 6.14
N ALA A 97 9.78 -4.72 4.92
CA ALA A 97 10.01 -5.53 3.73
C ALA A 97 11.44 -6.11 3.67
N GLY A 98 12.43 -5.41 4.25
CA GLY A 98 13.81 -5.89 4.34
C GLY A 98 13.99 -6.94 5.44
N ASP A 99 13.54 -6.63 6.66
CA ASP A 99 13.55 -7.55 7.79
C ASP A 99 12.39 -7.24 8.74
N ALA A 100 11.39 -8.13 8.75
CA ALA A 100 10.20 -7.99 9.60
C ALA A 100 10.50 -8.10 11.11
N HIS A 101 11.69 -8.60 11.49
CA HIS A 101 12.14 -8.71 12.88
C HIS A 101 13.08 -7.57 13.31
N SER A 102 13.49 -6.71 12.37
CA SER A 102 14.30 -5.54 12.68
C SER A 102 13.56 -4.58 13.61
N SER A 103 14.30 -3.90 14.50
CA SER A 103 13.76 -2.83 15.35
C SER A 103 13.16 -1.67 14.55
N ASP A 104 13.58 -1.50 13.30
CA ASP A 104 13.06 -0.47 12.40
C ASP A 104 11.71 -0.86 11.78
N CYS A 105 11.34 -2.15 11.78
CA CYS A 105 10.05 -2.59 11.32
C CYS A 105 8.95 -2.24 12.35
N ARG A 106 8.18 -1.18 12.06
CA ARG A 106 7.16 -0.63 12.96
C ARG A 106 5.84 -0.41 12.23
N PHE A 107 5.05 -1.48 12.04
CA PHE A 107 3.75 -1.41 11.34
C PHE A 107 2.78 -0.40 11.98
N ASP A 108 2.74 -0.28 13.30
CA ASP A 108 1.85 0.67 13.98
C ASP A 108 2.23 2.13 13.67
N SER A 109 3.54 2.42 13.59
CA SER A 109 4.03 3.73 13.16
C SER A 109 3.70 3.99 11.69
N ALA A 110 3.85 2.98 10.83
CA ALA A 110 3.51 3.07 9.41
C ALA A 110 2.01 3.39 9.23
N GLU A 111 1.14 2.69 9.98
CA GLU A 111 -0.30 2.93 9.98
C GLU A 111 -0.62 4.35 10.43
N LYS A 112 -0.02 4.82 11.54
CA LYS A 112 -0.23 6.18 12.04
C LYS A 112 0.12 7.22 10.98
N MET A 113 1.23 7.03 10.27
CA MET A 113 1.67 7.92 9.20
C MET A 113 0.71 7.89 8.00
N ALA A 114 0.27 6.71 7.56
CA ALA A 114 -0.69 6.57 6.48
C ALA A 114 -2.06 7.18 6.83
N ARG A 115 -2.54 7.00 8.06
CA ARG A 115 -3.79 7.61 8.53
C ARG A 115 -3.68 9.13 8.60
N ARG A 116 -2.56 9.66 9.10
CA ARG A 116 -2.29 11.11 9.11
C ARG A 116 -2.28 11.71 7.70
N ALA A 117 -1.66 11.02 6.73
CA ALA A 117 -1.70 11.45 5.33
C ALA A 117 -3.15 11.54 4.80
N LEU A 118 -4.01 10.59 5.17
CA LEU A 118 -5.43 10.56 4.78
C LEU A 118 -6.31 11.54 5.58
N GLU A 119 -5.92 11.90 6.80
CA GLU A 119 -6.58 12.96 7.57
C GLU A 119 -6.35 14.33 6.91
N ALA A 120 -5.12 14.60 6.48
CA ALA A 120 -4.76 15.82 5.77
C ALA A 120 -5.25 15.85 4.31
N ASN A 121 -5.19 14.70 3.61
CA ASN A 121 -5.70 14.54 2.24
C ASN A 121 -6.48 13.23 2.08
N PRO A 122 -7.81 13.27 2.31
CA PRO A 122 -8.68 12.09 2.19
C PRO A 122 -8.71 11.45 0.80
N GLU A 123 -8.32 12.17 -0.24
CA GLU A 123 -8.34 11.69 -1.63
C GLU A 123 -7.01 11.11 -2.10
N MET A 124 -6.01 11.03 -1.22
CA MET A 124 -4.70 10.47 -1.53
C MET A 124 -4.77 8.95 -1.73
N ARG A 125 -5.00 8.54 -2.99
CA ARG A 125 -5.18 7.14 -3.39
C ARG A 125 -4.00 6.24 -3.03
N ASP A 126 -2.79 6.74 -3.16
CA ASP A 126 -1.58 5.99 -2.81
C ASP A 126 -1.47 5.75 -1.30
N ALA A 127 -1.89 6.70 -0.46
CA ALA A 127 -1.98 6.50 0.98
C ALA A 127 -3.09 5.50 1.35
N LYS A 128 -4.23 5.48 0.63
CA LYS A 128 -5.27 4.43 0.78
C LYS A 128 -4.69 3.05 0.46
N ASN A 129 -3.94 2.92 -0.64
CA ASN A 129 -3.28 1.66 -1.00
C ASN A 129 -2.25 1.23 0.05
N ALA A 130 -1.39 2.15 0.51
CA ALA A 130 -0.39 1.88 1.54
C ALA A 130 -1.04 1.46 2.87
N LEU A 131 -2.09 2.15 3.32
CA LEU A 131 -2.86 1.75 4.51
C LEU A 131 -3.42 0.33 4.37
N GLY A 132 -3.97 0.00 3.21
CA GLY A 132 -4.44 -1.36 2.92
C GLY A 132 -3.33 -2.42 3.07
N VAL A 133 -2.16 -2.16 2.52
CA VAL A 133 -0.99 -3.07 2.65
C VAL A 133 -0.55 -3.21 4.10
N ILE A 134 -0.45 -2.11 4.85
CA ILE A 134 -0.07 -2.11 6.27
C ILE A 134 -1.06 -2.95 7.10
N LEU A 135 -2.37 -2.75 6.88
CA LEU A 135 -3.42 -3.52 7.56
C LEU A 135 -3.34 -5.02 7.24
N VAL A 136 -3.00 -5.40 6.00
CA VAL A 136 -2.75 -6.80 5.65
C VAL A 136 -1.59 -7.38 6.45
N HIS A 137 -0.49 -6.67 6.59
CA HIS A 137 0.66 -7.13 7.37
C HIS A 137 0.34 -7.26 8.87
N GLN A 138 -0.50 -6.38 9.40
CA GLN A 138 -1.04 -6.48 10.77
C GLN A 138 -2.12 -7.56 10.92
N ARG A 139 -2.44 -8.33 9.86
CA ARG A 139 -3.49 -9.36 9.82
C ARG A 139 -4.91 -8.83 10.05
N ARG A 140 -5.12 -7.53 9.86
CA ARG A 140 -6.43 -6.85 9.98
C ARG A 140 -7.12 -6.85 8.62
N TYR A 141 -7.42 -8.06 8.13
CA TYR A 141 -7.86 -8.27 6.75
C TYR A 141 -9.18 -7.59 6.41
N ASP A 142 -10.15 -7.58 7.33
CA ASP A 142 -11.44 -6.90 7.11
C ASP A 142 -11.29 -5.39 6.92
N GLU A 143 -10.45 -4.76 7.73
CA GLU A 143 -10.16 -3.33 7.60
C GLU A 143 -9.37 -3.03 6.31
N ALA A 144 -8.40 -3.90 5.96
CA ALA A 144 -7.69 -3.78 4.70
C ALA A 144 -8.66 -3.85 3.51
N ILE A 145 -9.59 -4.81 3.50
CA ILE A 145 -10.61 -4.95 2.46
C ILE A 145 -11.51 -3.71 2.41
N ALA A 146 -11.92 -3.16 3.55
CA ALA A 146 -12.75 -1.96 3.61
C ALA A 146 -12.09 -0.73 2.95
N VAL A 147 -10.76 -0.60 3.06
CA VAL A 147 -10.00 0.48 2.42
C VAL A 147 -9.70 0.18 0.94
N LEU A 148 -9.30 -1.06 0.63
CA LEU A 148 -8.83 -1.45 -0.71
C LEU A 148 -9.97 -1.66 -1.71
N LYS A 149 -11.14 -2.15 -1.28
CA LYS A 149 -12.27 -2.42 -2.17
C LYS A 149 -12.79 -1.19 -2.91
N PRO A 150 -13.09 -0.05 -2.24
CA PRO A 150 -13.48 1.17 -2.96
C PRO A 150 -12.36 1.71 -3.85
N LEU A 151 -11.10 1.65 -3.38
CA LEU A 151 -9.94 2.09 -4.18
C LEU A 151 -9.77 1.26 -5.46
N ALA A 152 -9.96 -0.06 -5.39
CA ALA A 152 -9.85 -0.94 -6.55
C ALA A 152 -10.92 -0.65 -7.62
N GLY A 153 -12.08 -0.12 -7.20
CA GLY A 153 -13.12 0.37 -8.11
C GLY A 153 -12.91 1.80 -8.60
N ASP A 154 -11.91 2.52 -8.10
CA ASP A 154 -11.65 3.92 -8.46
C ASP A 154 -10.88 4.00 -9.79
N ILE A 155 -11.60 4.40 -10.85
CA ILE A 155 -11.06 4.55 -12.20
C ILE A 155 -9.98 5.63 -12.31
N LEU A 156 -9.87 6.53 -11.34
CA LEU A 156 -8.87 7.59 -11.31
C LEU A 156 -7.58 7.15 -10.60
N TYR A 157 -7.53 5.93 -10.05
CA TYR A 157 -6.29 5.41 -9.52
C TYR A 157 -5.35 4.99 -10.65
N ALA A 158 -4.14 5.56 -10.67
CA ALA A 158 -3.15 5.32 -11.72
C ALA A 158 -2.52 3.92 -11.70
N SER A 159 -2.68 3.17 -10.59
CA SER A 159 -2.14 1.81 -10.43
C SER A 159 -3.23 0.82 -10.02
N PRO A 160 -4.29 0.63 -10.84
CA PRO A 160 -5.39 -0.26 -10.50
C PRO A 160 -4.93 -1.70 -10.26
N GLU A 161 -3.90 -2.17 -10.96
CA GLU A 161 -3.27 -3.49 -10.78
C GLU A 161 -2.78 -3.70 -9.33
N LYS A 162 -2.23 -2.66 -8.70
CA LYS A 162 -1.77 -2.74 -7.30
C LYS A 162 -2.95 -2.82 -6.34
N SER A 163 -3.96 -1.98 -6.51
CA SER A 163 -5.14 -1.98 -5.64
C SER A 163 -5.93 -3.29 -5.71
N TRP A 164 -6.19 -3.79 -6.93
CA TRP A 164 -6.80 -5.11 -7.15
C TRP A 164 -5.92 -6.24 -6.61
N GLY A 165 -4.60 -6.17 -6.84
CA GLY A 165 -3.65 -7.18 -6.36
C GLY A 165 -3.52 -7.23 -4.84
N ASN A 166 -3.62 -6.09 -4.16
CA ASN A 166 -3.61 -6.00 -2.70
C ASN A 166 -4.95 -6.40 -2.10
N LEU A 167 -6.07 -6.04 -2.74
CA LEU A 167 -7.40 -6.51 -2.34
C LEU A 167 -7.48 -8.03 -2.41
N GLY A 168 -7.04 -8.62 -3.53
CA GLY A 168 -7.02 -10.07 -3.70
C GLY A 168 -6.09 -10.77 -2.70
N TRP A 169 -4.96 -10.15 -2.36
CA TRP A 169 -4.08 -10.66 -1.30
C TRP A 169 -4.75 -10.64 0.07
N ALA A 170 -5.48 -9.57 0.40
CA ALA A 170 -6.23 -9.49 1.65
C ALA A 170 -7.32 -10.57 1.74
N TYR A 171 -8.07 -10.81 0.67
CA TYR A 171 -9.05 -11.90 0.61
C TYR A 171 -8.41 -13.27 0.76
N LEU A 172 -7.29 -13.52 0.06
CA LEU A 172 -6.59 -14.81 0.11
C LEU A 172 -6.11 -15.11 1.54
N LEU A 173 -5.51 -14.14 2.21
CA LEU A 173 -5.04 -14.30 3.59
C LEU A 173 -6.18 -14.42 4.61
N LYS A 174 -7.34 -13.83 4.31
CA LYS A 174 -8.58 -14.04 5.06
C LYS A 174 -9.17 -15.44 4.84
N GLY A 175 -8.78 -16.13 3.77
CA GLY A 175 -9.27 -17.45 3.37
C GLY A 175 -10.43 -17.43 2.36
N ASP A 176 -10.80 -16.25 1.85
CA ASP A 176 -11.81 -16.10 0.81
C ASP A 176 -11.16 -16.26 -0.57
N ASN A 177 -10.94 -17.52 -0.97
CA ASN A 177 -10.22 -17.84 -2.19
C ASN A 177 -10.95 -17.37 -3.46
N ASP A 178 -12.29 -17.39 -3.47
CA ASP A 178 -13.06 -16.99 -4.65
C ASP A 178 -13.01 -15.48 -4.87
N ALA A 179 -13.18 -14.68 -3.81
CA ALA A 179 -13.01 -13.24 -3.90
C ALA A 179 -11.56 -12.85 -4.23
N ALA A 180 -10.58 -13.61 -3.71
CA ALA A 180 -9.18 -13.43 -4.06
C ALA A 180 -8.94 -13.63 -5.57
N ILE A 181 -9.46 -14.72 -6.15
CA ILE A 181 -9.32 -15.03 -7.57
C ILE A 181 -9.98 -13.94 -8.43
N ASP A 182 -11.20 -13.48 -8.11
CA ASP A 182 -11.84 -12.40 -8.87
C ASP A 182 -11.00 -11.13 -8.87
N ALA A 183 -10.55 -10.68 -7.70
CA ALA A 183 -9.73 -9.47 -7.57
C ALA A 183 -8.37 -9.63 -8.28
N LEU A 184 -7.70 -10.77 -8.16
CA LEU A 184 -6.42 -11.02 -8.79
C LEU A 184 -6.51 -11.15 -10.31
N ARG A 185 -7.62 -11.71 -10.83
CA ARG A 185 -7.89 -11.71 -12.28
C ARG A 185 -8.05 -10.29 -12.82
N ARG A 186 -8.72 -9.40 -12.08
CA ARG A 186 -8.80 -7.97 -12.44
C ARG A 186 -7.45 -7.28 -12.38
N ALA A 187 -6.61 -7.61 -11.39
CA ALA A 187 -5.26 -7.07 -11.27
C ALA A 187 -4.41 -7.39 -12.51
N VAL A 188 -4.37 -8.66 -12.92
CA VAL A 188 -3.60 -9.09 -14.09
C VAL A 188 -4.26 -8.69 -15.42
N ALA A 189 -5.57 -8.44 -15.45
CA ALA A 189 -6.22 -7.85 -16.62
C ALA A 189 -5.84 -6.38 -16.80
N ALA A 190 -5.70 -5.63 -15.70
CA ALA A 190 -5.24 -4.24 -15.73
C ALA A 190 -3.77 -4.11 -16.16
N GLN A 191 -2.91 -5.03 -15.72
CA GLN A 191 -1.51 -5.10 -16.12
C GLN A 191 -1.09 -6.57 -16.32
N PRO A 192 -1.10 -7.09 -17.57
CA PRO A 192 -0.77 -8.50 -17.86
C PRO A 192 0.60 -8.97 -17.37
N LEU A 193 1.58 -8.05 -17.36
CA LEU A 193 2.95 -8.31 -16.91
C LEU A 193 3.15 -8.10 -15.40
N PHE A 194 2.10 -7.89 -14.61
CA PHE A 194 2.20 -7.73 -13.16
C PHE A 194 2.48 -9.07 -12.48
N CYS A 195 3.76 -9.45 -12.41
CA CYS A 195 4.17 -10.79 -11.94
C CYS A 195 3.79 -11.08 -10.49
N VAL A 196 3.78 -10.08 -9.60
CA VAL A 196 3.28 -10.25 -8.22
C VAL A 196 1.78 -10.61 -8.22
N GLY A 197 0.99 -10.03 -9.12
CA GLY A 197 -0.41 -10.39 -9.33
C GLY A 197 -0.58 -11.81 -9.85
N GLN A 198 0.23 -12.22 -10.84
CA GLN A 198 0.23 -13.59 -11.38
C GLN A 198 0.63 -14.62 -10.31
N TYR A 199 1.67 -14.33 -9.52
CA TYR A 199 2.09 -15.16 -8.40
C TYR A 199 0.98 -15.33 -7.37
N ARG A 200 0.37 -14.22 -6.91
CA ARG A 200 -0.74 -14.28 -5.95
C ARG A 200 -1.96 -15.00 -6.52
N LEU A 201 -2.23 -14.85 -7.82
CA LEU A 201 -3.30 -15.59 -8.50
C LEU A 201 -3.01 -17.10 -8.49
N GLY A 202 -1.76 -17.50 -8.72
CA GLY A 202 -1.33 -18.89 -8.61
C GLY A 202 -1.53 -19.45 -7.20
N LEU A 203 -1.19 -18.68 -6.16
CA LEU A 203 -1.45 -19.09 -4.76
C LEU A 203 -2.95 -19.28 -4.49
N ALA A 204 -3.79 -18.39 -5.03
CA ALA A 204 -5.24 -18.48 -4.85
C ALA A 204 -5.83 -19.72 -5.53
N TYR A 205 -5.39 -20.03 -6.76
CA TYR A 205 -5.76 -21.27 -7.45
C TYR A 205 -5.24 -22.51 -6.72
N GLU A 206 -4.00 -22.48 -6.21
CA GLU A 206 -3.43 -23.57 -5.42
C GLU A 206 -4.29 -23.84 -4.17
N LYS A 207 -4.70 -22.79 -3.44
CA LYS A 207 -5.57 -22.90 -2.27
C LYS A 207 -6.97 -23.43 -2.60
N ARG A 208 -7.49 -23.15 -3.79
CA ARG A 208 -8.75 -23.70 -4.29
C ARG A 208 -8.62 -25.13 -4.85
N GLY A 209 -7.40 -25.65 -4.99
CA GLY A 209 -7.13 -26.98 -5.53
C GLY A 209 -7.04 -27.04 -7.06
N GLU A 210 -7.06 -25.90 -7.74
CA GLU A 210 -6.98 -25.80 -9.20
C GLU A 210 -5.52 -25.79 -9.67
N LEU A 211 -4.85 -26.93 -9.53
CA LEU A 211 -3.40 -27.05 -9.72
C LEU A 211 -2.92 -26.68 -11.13
N ASP A 212 -3.71 -26.96 -12.16
CA ASP A 212 -3.34 -26.59 -13.54
C ASP A 212 -3.33 -25.07 -13.76
N LEU A 213 -4.35 -24.38 -13.24
CA LEU A 213 -4.42 -22.91 -13.29
C LEU A 213 -3.37 -22.26 -12.39
N ALA A 214 -3.07 -22.88 -11.24
CA ALA A 214 -2.00 -22.43 -10.35
C ALA A 214 -0.64 -22.46 -11.07
N ARG A 215 -0.30 -23.60 -11.70
CA ARG A 215 0.93 -23.76 -12.49
C ARG A 215 1.01 -22.73 -13.61
N GLU A 216 -0.05 -22.54 -14.38
CA GLU A 216 -0.09 -21.55 -15.47
C GLU A 216 0.17 -20.13 -14.96
N ALA A 217 -0.46 -19.75 -13.84
CA ALA A 217 -0.27 -18.44 -13.24
C ALA A 217 1.15 -18.25 -12.69
N PHE A 218 1.73 -19.25 -12.02
CA PHE A 218 3.13 -19.19 -11.59
C PHE A 218 4.10 -19.11 -12.77
N THR A 219 3.86 -19.85 -13.84
CA THR A 219 4.62 -19.75 -15.09
C THR A 219 4.60 -18.33 -15.63
N ARG A 220 3.42 -17.70 -15.74
CA ARG A 220 3.31 -16.29 -16.15
C ARG A 220 4.00 -15.32 -15.20
N ALA A 221 4.17 -15.67 -13.92
CA ALA A 221 4.87 -14.83 -12.96
C ALA A 221 6.38 -14.80 -13.17
N VAL A 222 7.00 -15.88 -13.67
CA VAL A 222 8.47 -16.00 -13.76
C VAL A 222 9.02 -16.10 -15.18
N GLU A 223 8.22 -16.55 -16.15
CA GLU A 223 8.62 -16.62 -17.57
C GLU A 223 8.27 -15.31 -18.29
N THR A 224 9.01 -14.27 -17.94
CA THR A 224 8.85 -12.92 -18.48
C THR A 224 10.19 -12.24 -18.72
N ASP A 225 10.17 -11.16 -19.50
CA ASP A 225 11.37 -10.37 -19.79
C ASP A 225 11.78 -9.43 -18.65
N GLN A 226 10.89 -9.22 -17.67
CA GLN A 226 11.12 -8.37 -16.50
C GLN A 226 12.13 -9.03 -15.53
N PRO A 227 13.33 -8.44 -15.34
CA PRO A 227 14.38 -9.01 -14.49
C PRO A 227 13.94 -9.27 -13.05
N GLU A 228 13.13 -8.39 -12.47
CA GLU A 228 12.59 -8.49 -11.12
C GLU A 228 11.71 -9.74 -10.96
N CYS A 229 10.90 -10.04 -11.97
CA CYS A 229 10.00 -11.19 -11.96
C CYS A 229 10.75 -12.51 -12.10
N ARG A 230 11.82 -12.55 -12.91
CA ARG A 230 12.71 -13.72 -13.06
C ARG A 230 13.53 -14.05 -11.81
N ARG A 231 13.44 -13.22 -10.77
CA ARG A 231 14.12 -13.40 -9.47
C ARG A 231 13.14 -13.67 -8.31
N LEU A 232 11.84 -13.87 -8.59
CA LEU A 232 10.83 -14.21 -7.58
C LEU A 232 11.02 -15.65 -7.06
N GLN A 233 11.88 -15.84 -6.06
CA GLN A 233 12.13 -17.16 -5.46
C GLN A 233 10.83 -17.84 -4.99
N ASP A 234 9.92 -17.07 -4.37
CA ASP A 234 8.64 -17.61 -3.88
C ASP A 234 7.74 -18.15 -5.00
N ALA A 235 7.85 -17.62 -6.22
CA ALA A 235 7.09 -18.12 -7.35
C ALA A 235 7.66 -19.43 -7.91
N PHE A 236 8.99 -19.58 -7.93
CA PHE A 236 9.64 -20.85 -8.26
C PHE A 236 9.34 -21.93 -7.21
N ASP A 237 9.49 -21.62 -5.91
CA ASP A 237 9.08 -22.51 -4.80
C ASP A 237 7.61 -22.95 -4.95
N ALA A 238 6.71 -22.00 -5.21
CA ALA A 238 5.29 -22.32 -5.37
C ALA A 238 4.98 -23.18 -6.60
N ARG A 239 5.64 -22.93 -7.74
CA ARG A 239 5.47 -23.72 -8.95
C ARG A 239 6.02 -25.14 -8.76
N ALA A 240 7.16 -25.29 -8.08
CA ALA A 240 7.71 -26.59 -7.71
C ALA A 240 6.74 -27.41 -6.84
N ARG A 241 6.17 -26.80 -5.79
CA ARG A 241 5.17 -27.49 -4.94
C ARG A 241 3.95 -27.96 -5.74
N VAL A 242 3.48 -27.17 -6.70
CA VAL A 242 2.36 -27.58 -7.56
C VAL A 242 2.78 -28.71 -8.50
N ALA A 243 4.00 -28.67 -9.04
CA ALA A 243 4.57 -29.74 -9.86
C ALA A 243 4.69 -31.07 -9.08
N GLU A 244 5.16 -31.03 -7.82
CA GLU A 244 5.20 -32.21 -6.94
C GLU A 244 3.82 -32.82 -6.71
N LYS A 245 2.82 -31.99 -6.39
CA LYS A 245 1.41 -32.45 -6.22
C LYS A 245 0.85 -33.10 -7.50
N ARG A 246 1.44 -32.84 -8.65
CA ARG A 246 1.08 -33.37 -9.96
C ARG A 246 1.96 -34.55 -10.41
N GLY A 247 2.97 -34.93 -9.62
CA GLY A 247 3.94 -35.97 -9.99
C GLY A 247 4.93 -35.54 -11.07
N LEU A 248 5.07 -34.24 -11.33
CA LEU A 248 6.01 -33.67 -12.30
C LEU A 248 7.36 -33.39 -11.62
N VAL A 249 8.08 -34.45 -11.25
CA VAL A 249 9.29 -34.37 -10.41
C VAL A 249 10.41 -33.58 -11.08
N ASP A 250 10.62 -33.74 -12.39
CA ASP A 250 11.66 -33.03 -13.12
C ASP A 250 11.40 -31.51 -13.18
N ASP A 251 10.15 -31.12 -13.43
CA ASP A 251 9.72 -29.71 -13.40
C ASP A 251 9.94 -29.12 -11.99
N ALA A 252 9.57 -29.86 -10.94
CA ALA A 252 9.78 -29.43 -9.56
C ALA A 252 11.26 -29.25 -9.23
N ARG A 253 12.11 -30.20 -9.67
CA ARG A 253 13.57 -30.13 -9.48
C ARG A 253 14.16 -28.89 -10.12
N ALA A 254 13.81 -28.62 -11.38
CA ALA A 254 14.29 -27.46 -12.12
C ALA A 254 13.91 -26.13 -11.43
N ASP A 255 12.67 -26.03 -10.96
CA ASP A 255 12.19 -24.84 -10.25
C ASP A 255 12.91 -24.63 -8.90
N LEU A 256 13.12 -25.70 -8.12
CA LEU A 256 13.84 -25.59 -6.85
C LEU A 256 15.33 -25.25 -7.05
N GLU A 257 15.97 -25.81 -8.10
CA GLU A 257 17.35 -25.45 -8.47
C GLU A 257 17.44 -23.97 -8.83
N ARG A 258 16.50 -23.48 -9.65
CA ARG A 258 16.43 -22.07 -10.02
C ARG A 258 16.18 -21.16 -8.82
N CYS A 259 15.26 -21.55 -7.93
CA CYS A 259 15.00 -20.85 -6.67
C CYS A 259 16.27 -20.69 -5.83
N ARG A 260 17.04 -21.77 -5.65
CA ARG A 260 18.30 -21.76 -4.91
C ARG A 260 19.39 -20.91 -5.59
N GLU A 261 19.48 -20.98 -6.91
CA GLU A 261 20.48 -20.22 -7.69
C GLU A 261 20.29 -18.70 -7.56
N ILE A 262 19.04 -18.22 -7.47
CA ILE A 262 18.75 -16.78 -7.33
C ILE A 262 19.40 -16.18 -6.08
N ASP A 263 19.22 -16.84 -4.93
CA ASP A 263 19.88 -16.52 -3.66
C ASP A 263 19.67 -17.66 -2.63
N ALA A 264 20.69 -18.47 -2.36
CA ALA A 264 20.60 -19.57 -1.40
C ALA A 264 20.56 -19.11 0.07
N SER A 265 20.88 -17.85 0.36
CA SER A 265 20.96 -17.32 1.72
C SER A 265 19.61 -16.88 2.29
N THR A 266 18.65 -16.55 1.42
CA THR A 266 17.31 -16.15 1.85
C THR A 266 16.56 -17.31 2.51
N PRO A 267 15.57 -17.04 3.37
CA PRO A 267 14.72 -18.08 3.93
C PRO A 267 14.04 -18.95 2.85
N VAL A 268 13.74 -18.38 1.68
CA VAL A 268 13.14 -19.11 0.55
C VAL A 268 14.18 -20.01 -0.11
N GLY A 269 15.37 -19.49 -0.39
CA GLY A 269 16.46 -20.28 -0.98
C GLY A 269 16.90 -21.45 -0.11
N GLN A 270 16.94 -21.26 1.21
CA GLN A 270 17.21 -22.34 2.17
C GLN A 270 16.13 -23.42 2.14
N ARG A 271 14.84 -23.04 2.08
CA ARG A 271 13.74 -24.01 1.93
C ARG A 271 13.84 -24.79 0.61
N CYS A 272 14.09 -24.10 -0.50
CA CYS A 272 14.27 -24.74 -1.80
C CYS A 272 15.43 -25.74 -1.80
N ALA A 273 16.56 -25.38 -1.16
CA ALA A 273 17.71 -26.28 -1.00
C ALA A 273 17.37 -27.53 -0.17
N ALA A 274 16.58 -27.38 0.90
CA ALA A 274 16.14 -28.51 1.72
C ALA A 274 15.19 -29.44 0.94
N GLN A 275 14.23 -28.89 0.20
CA GLN A 275 13.29 -29.68 -0.62
C GLN A 275 14.01 -30.50 -1.69
N LEU A 276 15.05 -29.95 -2.33
CA LEU A 276 15.86 -30.67 -3.32
C LEU A 276 16.50 -31.96 -2.77
N GLN A 277 16.81 -32.01 -1.48
CA GLN A 277 17.42 -33.18 -0.84
C GLN A 277 16.41 -34.31 -0.62
N THR A 278 15.13 -33.96 -0.48
CA THR A 278 14.05 -34.91 -0.18
C THR A 278 13.22 -35.29 -1.41
N LEU A 279 13.44 -34.62 -2.55
CA LEU A 279 12.68 -34.83 -3.78
C LEU A 279 13.03 -36.19 -4.41
N GLN A 280 12.07 -37.13 -4.32
CA GLN A 280 12.15 -38.50 -4.84
C GLN A 280 11.70 -38.58 -6.30
#